data_AF-A0A376ES56-F1
#
_entry.id   AF-A0A376ES56-F1
#
_cell.length_a   1.000
_cell.length_b   1.000
_cell.length_c   1.000
_cell.angle_alpha   90.00
_cell.angle_beta   90.00
_cell.angle_gamma   90.00
#
_symmetry.space_group_name_H-M   'P 1'
#
loop_
_entity.id
_entity.type
_entity.pdbx_description
1 polymer ?
#
loop_
_entity_poly.entity_id
_entity_poly.type
_entity_poly.pdbx_seq_one_letter_code
_entity_poly.pdbx_strand_id
1 'polypeptide(L)'
;MEKNGNTELHIHPLAKVTTPFDVWQNRTNAKNLEHGTCGKGIGATMKRHESPYKLFAADLIAPRAMLIEKLKGIAYYYGFIDEAQVNEALNDFLNAVDGIDWKIDDYTYLNSFENLIFEGSQGILLDMDHGVFPNVTYAHTTSKNAYEICQLLKIEDIEIYYVTRIYSTRHGSGWMSNEKELVLKNNKEETCIFNEYQKEFRFGELDYDLLNYALLLDGAYGTVTQKNLVVTCLDQTDEQFKKENIKTEFDQIYGSYSPYSEDFKPIF
;
A
#
# COMPACT_ATOMS: atom_id res chain seq x y z
N MET A 1 -11.43 10.26 -23.30
CA MET A 1 -12.44 9.19 -23.34
C MET A 1 -12.70 8.83 -21.90
N GLU A 2 -13.81 9.28 -21.32
CA GLU A 2 -14.23 8.77 -20.01
C GLU A 2 -14.46 7.27 -20.19
N LYS A 3 -13.62 6.45 -19.56
CA LYS A 3 -13.86 5.01 -19.53
C LYS A 3 -15.05 4.82 -18.61
N ASN A 4 -16.21 4.46 -19.17
CA ASN A 4 -17.48 4.18 -18.49
C ASN A 4 -17.38 2.98 -17.52
N GLY A 5 -16.48 3.03 -16.54
CA GLY A 5 -16.47 2.10 -15.42
C GLY A 5 -17.54 2.50 -14.42
N ASN A 6 -18.39 1.56 -14.02
CA ASN A 6 -19.19 1.76 -12.81
C ASN A 6 -18.22 1.66 -11.62
N THR A 7 -17.97 2.78 -10.93
CA THR A 7 -17.09 2.81 -9.76
C THR A 7 -17.95 2.90 -8.50
N GLU A 8 -18.19 1.78 -7.85
CA GLU A 8 -18.82 1.72 -6.53
C GLU A 8 -17.74 1.48 -5.47
N LEU A 9 -17.79 2.22 -4.37
CA LEU A 9 -16.86 2.06 -3.25
C LEU A 9 -17.51 1.23 -2.15
N HIS A 10 -16.95 0.04 -1.89
CA HIS A 10 -17.34 -0.81 -0.78
C HIS A 10 -16.20 -0.91 0.23
N ILE A 11 -16.52 -0.80 1.51
CA ILE A 11 -15.53 -0.79 2.60
C ILE A 11 -15.84 -1.93 3.57
N HIS A 12 -14.83 -2.74 3.89
CA HIS A 12 -14.98 -3.79 4.89
C HIS A 12 -15.33 -3.20 6.27
N PRO A 13 -16.31 -3.72 7.02
CA PRO A 13 -16.75 -3.14 8.29
C PRO A 13 -15.63 -3.00 9.34
N LEU A 14 -14.64 -3.90 9.29
CA LEU A 14 -13.47 -3.90 10.17
C LEU A 14 -12.26 -3.11 9.61
N ALA A 15 -12.42 -2.39 8.50
CA ALA A 15 -11.38 -1.49 8.02
C ALA A 15 -11.11 -0.42 9.08
N LYS A 16 -9.84 -0.22 9.45
CA LYS A 16 -9.43 0.76 10.45
C LYS A 16 -9.52 2.15 9.84
N VAL A 17 -10.13 3.10 10.56
CA VAL A 17 -10.32 4.46 10.07
C VAL A 17 -9.25 5.38 10.63
N THR A 18 -8.53 6.03 9.72
CA THR A 18 -7.63 7.14 10.00
C THR A 18 -8.44 8.42 10.21
N THR A 19 -8.16 9.15 11.29
CA THR A 19 -8.80 10.41 11.67
C THR A 19 -7.86 11.60 11.44
N PRO A 20 -8.37 12.85 11.42
CA PRO A 20 -7.51 14.03 11.36
C PRO A 20 -6.46 14.08 12.49
N PHE A 21 -6.78 13.53 13.66
CA PHE A 21 -5.87 13.49 14.79
C PHE A 21 -4.71 12.49 14.59
N ASP A 22 -4.95 11.37 13.91
CA ASP A 22 -3.89 10.43 13.51
C ASP A 22 -2.93 11.10 12.51
N VAL A 23 -3.48 11.84 11.55
CA VAL A 23 -2.71 12.60 10.56
C VAL A 23 -1.88 13.69 11.24
N TRP A 24 -2.49 14.44 12.16
CA TRP A 24 -1.79 15.45 12.96
C TRP A 24 -0.63 14.83 13.75
N GLN A 25 -0.89 13.76 14.51
CA GLN A 25 0.14 13.07 15.28
C GLN A 25 1.27 12.55 14.39
N ASN A 26 0.95 12.07 13.20
CA ASN A 26 1.97 11.61 12.26
C ASN A 26 2.88 12.77 11.81
N ARG A 27 2.33 13.95 11.57
CA ARG A 27 3.06 15.12 11.06
C ARG A 27 3.81 15.91 12.14
N THR A 28 3.35 15.90 13.39
CA THR A 28 3.96 16.68 14.48
C THR A 28 5.01 15.90 15.28
N ASN A 29 5.03 14.58 15.16
CA ASN A 29 5.99 13.75 15.90
C ASN A 29 7.34 13.68 15.16
N ALA A 30 8.38 14.23 15.79
CA ALA A 30 9.74 14.29 15.23
C ALA A 30 10.29 12.93 14.78
N LYS A 31 10.01 11.85 15.53
CA LYS A 31 10.45 10.50 15.15
C LYS A 31 9.80 10.03 13.83
N ASN A 32 8.53 10.35 13.63
CA ASN A 32 7.83 9.98 12.39
C ASN A 32 8.35 10.75 11.17
N LEU A 33 8.81 11.98 11.37
CA LEU A 33 9.47 12.77 10.33
C LEU A 33 10.88 12.23 10.02
N GLU A 34 11.63 11.78 11.03
CA GLU A 34 12.92 11.11 10.85
C GLU A 34 12.79 9.77 10.12
N HIS A 35 11.73 9.00 10.38
CA HIS A 35 11.49 7.72 9.70
C HIS A 35 11.10 7.87 8.22
N GLY A 36 10.72 9.06 7.76
CA GLY A 36 10.31 9.32 6.37
C GLY A 36 8.90 8.81 6.04
N THR A 37 7.97 8.91 6.98
CA THR A 37 6.57 8.48 6.76
C THR A 37 5.87 9.33 5.69
N CYS A 38 4.81 8.81 5.06
CA CYS A 38 4.04 9.53 4.05
C CYS A 38 3.16 10.69 4.60
N GLY A 39 3.14 10.91 5.93
CA GLY A 39 2.36 11.99 6.55
C GLY A 39 0.84 11.82 6.46
N LYS A 40 0.36 10.59 6.23
CA LYS A 40 -1.07 10.25 6.07
C LYS A 40 -1.69 9.57 7.30
N GLY A 41 -0.97 9.38 8.40
CA GLY A 41 -1.55 8.87 9.64
C GLY A 41 -1.64 7.34 9.75
N ILE A 42 -1.09 6.56 8.82
CA ILE A 42 -1.16 5.09 8.83
C ILE A 42 -0.56 4.51 10.11
N GLY A 43 0.70 4.82 10.41
CA GLY A 43 1.37 4.32 11.62
C GLY A 43 0.72 4.83 12.92
N ALA A 44 0.22 6.06 12.93
CA ALA A 44 -0.50 6.62 14.08
C ALA A 44 -1.83 5.86 14.33
N THR A 45 -2.57 5.56 13.27
CA THR A 45 -3.80 4.76 13.31
C THR A 45 -3.53 3.36 13.83
N MET A 46 -2.49 2.70 13.32
CA MET A 46 -2.11 1.36 13.76
C MET A 46 -1.74 1.33 15.25
N LYS A 47 -0.91 2.27 15.70
CA LYS A 47 -0.54 2.41 17.11
C LYS A 47 -1.74 2.73 18.00
N ARG A 48 -2.65 3.59 17.56
CA ARG A 48 -3.89 3.88 18.30
C ARG A 48 -4.77 2.64 18.44
N HIS A 49 -4.80 1.77 17.43
CA HIS A 49 -5.54 0.50 17.50
C HIS A 49 -4.93 -0.54 18.47
N GLU A 50 -3.75 -0.29 19.03
CA GLU A 50 -3.23 -1.04 20.20
C GLU A 50 -3.86 -0.56 21.52
N SER A 51 -4.50 0.61 21.51
CA SER A 51 -5.23 1.19 22.65
C SER A 51 -6.74 0.89 22.59
N PRO A 52 -7.51 1.26 23.63
CA PRO A 52 -8.97 1.20 23.60
C PRO A 52 -9.65 2.16 22.60
N TYR A 53 -8.95 3.18 22.08
CA TYR A 53 -9.51 4.23 21.21
C TYR A 53 -9.60 3.80 19.74
N LYS A 54 -10.30 2.69 19.49
CA LYS A 54 -10.46 2.10 18.15
C LYS A 54 -11.59 2.75 17.37
N LEU A 55 -11.37 2.86 16.06
CA LEU A 55 -12.39 3.30 15.10
C LEU A 55 -12.31 2.43 13.85
N PHE A 56 -13.43 1.83 13.50
CA PHE A 56 -13.62 0.99 12.32
C PHE A 56 -14.65 1.61 11.37
N ALA A 57 -14.66 1.19 10.11
CA ALA A 57 -15.60 1.70 9.10
C ALA A 57 -17.07 1.48 9.51
N ALA A 58 -17.39 0.38 10.18
CA ALA A 58 -18.73 0.13 10.73
C ALA A 58 -19.17 1.18 11.77
N ASP A 59 -18.24 1.87 12.44
CA ASP A 59 -18.59 2.95 13.37
C ASP A 59 -19.09 4.20 12.64
N LEU A 60 -18.75 4.36 11.35
CA LEU A 60 -19.15 5.52 10.55
C LEU A 60 -20.66 5.55 10.26
N ILE A 61 -21.32 4.38 10.31
CA ILE A 61 -22.78 4.24 10.18
C ILE A 61 -23.51 4.16 11.53
N ALA A 62 -22.79 4.23 12.65
CA ALA A 62 -23.39 4.23 13.98
C ALA A 62 -24.24 5.51 14.19
N PRO A 63 -25.15 5.54 15.19
CA PRO A 63 -25.87 6.77 15.54
C PRO A 63 -24.89 7.94 15.70
N ARG A 64 -25.16 9.06 15.02
CA ARG A 64 -24.21 10.18 14.88
C ARG A 64 -23.62 10.67 16.21
N ALA A 65 -24.42 10.71 17.27
CA ALA A 65 -23.97 11.08 18.60
C ALA A 65 -22.89 10.13 19.15
N MET A 66 -23.03 8.82 18.95
CA MET A 66 -22.04 7.83 19.37
C MET A 66 -20.73 8.00 18.58
N LEU A 67 -20.81 8.19 17.26
CA LEU A 67 -19.62 8.43 16.43
C LEU A 67 -18.85 9.67 16.90
N ILE A 68 -19.55 10.78 17.18
CA ILE A 68 -18.95 12.01 17.69
C ILE A 68 -18.22 11.77 19.02
N GLU A 69 -18.84 11.06 19.96
CA GLU A 69 -18.20 10.78 21.26
C GLU A 69 -16.98 9.86 21.11
N LYS A 70 -17.01 8.88 20.20
CA LYS A 70 -15.80 8.09 19.87
C LYS A 70 -14.69 8.97 19.31
N LEU A 71 -15.01 9.87 18.39
CA LEU A 71 -14.03 10.76 17.76
C LEU A 71 -13.45 11.78 18.74
N LYS A 72 -14.25 12.33 19.65
CA LYS A 72 -13.76 13.17 20.77
C LYS A 72 -12.81 12.38 21.67
N GLY A 73 -13.16 11.14 22.01
CA GLY A 73 -12.26 10.23 22.74
C GLY A 73 -10.90 10.08 22.07
N ILE A 74 -10.86 9.95 20.74
CA ILE A 74 -9.62 9.89 19.95
C ILE A 74 -8.86 11.23 20.00
N ALA A 75 -9.56 12.37 19.93
CA ALA A 75 -8.94 13.68 20.08
C ALA A 75 -8.26 13.82 21.46
N TYR A 76 -8.97 13.45 22.52
CA TYR A 76 -8.44 13.47 23.89
C TYR A 76 -7.26 12.53 24.09
N TYR A 77 -7.27 11.35 23.45
CA TYR A 77 -6.14 10.42 23.45
C TYR A 77 -4.85 11.07 22.92
N TYR A 78 -4.96 11.94 21.92
CA TYR A 78 -3.82 12.71 21.37
C TYR A 78 -3.55 14.03 22.10
N GLY A 79 -4.30 14.34 23.17
CA GLY A 79 -4.07 15.50 24.02
C GLY A 79 -4.75 16.80 23.55
N PHE A 80 -5.70 16.73 22.62
CA PHE A 80 -6.51 17.89 22.24
C PHE A 80 -7.48 18.24 23.37
N ILE A 81 -7.36 19.43 23.95
CA ILE A 81 -8.22 19.91 25.04
C ILE A 81 -9.12 21.10 24.65
N ASP A 82 -8.83 21.75 23.53
CA ASP A 82 -9.64 22.85 23.01
C ASP A 82 -10.84 22.30 22.23
N GLU A 83 -12.03 22.44 22.81
CA GLU A 83 -13.27 21.94 22.19
C GLU A 83 -13.58 22.61 20.86
N ALA A 84 -13.22 23.88 20.65
CA ALA A 84 -13.50 24.58 19.40
C ALA A 84 -12.70 23.96 18.25
N GLN A 85 -11.39 23.76 18.47
CA GLN A 85 -10.51 23.11 17.51
C GLN A 85 -10.92 21.66 17.22
N VAL A 86 -11.29 20.91 18.25
CA VAL A 86 -11.79 19.53 18.08
C VAL A 86 -13.04 19.55 17.22
N ASN A 87 -14.04 20.37 17.55
CA ASN A 87 -15.30 20.41 16.81
C ASN A 87 -15.10 20.81 15.34
N GLU A 88 -14.20 21.74 15.04
CA GLU A 88 -13.84 22.10 13.66
C GLU A 88 -13.29 20.90 12.89
N ALA A 89 -12.25 20.23 13.41
CA ALA A 89 -11.66 19.06 12.76
C ALA A 89 -12.64 17.89 12.62
N LEU A 90 -13.55 17.71 13.58
CA LEU A 90 -14.62 16.72 13.50
C LEU A 90 -15.61 17.05 12.39
N ASN A 91 -16.05 18.30 12.28
CA ASN A 91 -16.98 18.70 11.24
C ASN A 91 -16.41 18.46 9.85
N ASP A 92 -15.15 18.82 9.60
CA ASP A 92 -14.48 18.57 8.32
C ASP A 92 -14.41 17.07 7.99
N PHE A 93 -14.01 16.25 8.97
CA PHE A 93 -13.96 14.80 8.80
C PHE A 93 -15.33 14.22 8.48
N LEU A 94 -16.34 14.62 9.24
CA LEU A 94 -17.69 14.11 9.08
C LEU A 94 -18.30 14.55 7.74
N ASN A 95 -18.09 15.81 7.33
CA ASN A 95 -18.51 16.29 6.01
C ASN A 95 -17.84 15.50 4.87
N ALA A 96 -16.56 15.14 5.03
CA ALA A 96 -15.87 14.30 4.06
C ALA A 96 -16.45 12.88 4.00
N VAL A 97 -16.76 12.28 5.14
CA VAL A 97 -17.43 10.97 5.21
C VAL A 97 -18.81 11.00 4.56
N ASP A 98 -19.60 12.05 4.84
CA ASP A 98 -20.96 12.23 4.33
C ASP A 98 -20.98 12.58 2.82
N GLY A 99 -19.88 13.12 2.28
CA GLY A 99 -19.74 13.54 0.89
C GLY A 99 -19.24 12.46 -0.08
N ILE A 100 -18.82 11.31 0.42
CA ILE A 100 -18.38 10.17 -0.41
C ILE A 100 -19.54 9.17 -0.50
N ASP A 101 -19.83 8.66 -1.68
CA ASP A 101 -20.76 7.55 -1.86
C ASP A 101 -20.02 6.22 -1.62
N TRP A 102 -20.22 5.63 -0.45
CA TRP A 102 -19.60 4.36 -0.06
C TRP A 102 -20.62 3.45 0.64
N LYS A 103 -20.36 2.15 0.56
CA LYS A 103 -21.16 1.07 1.15
C LYS A 103 -20.31 0.25 2.12
N ILE A 104 -20.97 -0.46 3.04
CA ILE A 104 -20.31 -1.39 3.97
C ILE A 104 -20.74 -2.79 3.63
N ASP A 105 -19.76 -3.61 3.29
CA ASP A 105 -19.96 -5.02 2.99
C ASP A 105 -18.76 -5.82 3.51
N ASP A 106 -19.00 -7.04 4.00
CA ASP A 106 -17.90 -7.95 4.32
C ASP A 106 -17.38 -8.65 3.06
N TYR A 107 -16.36 -9.50 3.21
CA TYR A 107 -15.77 -10.20 2.07
C TYR A 107 -16.76 -11.10 1.32
N THR A 108 -17.90 -11.50 1.90
CA THR A 108 -18.86 -12.36 1.20
C THR A 108 -19.53 -11.67 0.02
N TYR A 109 -19.59 -10.33 0.01
CA TYR A 109 -20.04 -9.55 -1.13
C TYR A 109 -19.22 -9.83 -2.39
N LEU A 110 -17.94 -10.17 -2.24
CA LEU A 110 -17.06 -10.49 -3.38
C LEU A 110 -17.52 -11.73 -4.15
N ASN A 111 -18.34 -12.61 -3.56
CA ASN A 111 -18.90 -13.78 -4.25
C ASN A 111 -19.87 -13.42 -5.39
N SER A 112 -20.36 -12.18 -5.47
CA SER A 112 -21.21 -11.75 -6.58
C SER A 112 -20.45 -11.48 -7.88
N PHE A 113 -19.11 -11.52 -7.83
CA PHE A 113 -18.25 -11.23 -8.97
C PHE A 113 -17.59 -12.53 -9.47
N GLU A 114 -17.50 -12.65 -10.79
CA GLU A 114 -16.84 -13.78 -11.43
C GLU A 114 -15.30 -13.69 -11.32
N ASN A 115 -14.76 -12.47 -11.41
CA ASN A 115 -13.33 -12.19 -11.39
C ASN A 115 -13.02 -11.17 -10.32
N LEU A 116 -11.98 -11.43 -9.51
CA LEU A 116 -11.48 -10.54 -8.47
C LEU A 116 -10.03 -10.16 -8.79
N ILE A 117 -9.72 -8.87 -8.72
CA ILE A 117 -8.36 -8.35 -8.86
C ILE A 117 -7.95 -7.76 -7.52
N PHE A 118 -6.91 -8.33 -6.92
CA PHE A 118 -6.32 -7.80 -5.68
C PHE A 118 -5.12 -6.92 -6.03
N GLU A 119 -5.23 -5.62 -5.79
CA GLU A 119 -4.12 -4.68 -5.97
C GLU A 119 -3.32 -4.57 -4.67
N GLY A 120 -2.08 -5.06 -4.69
CA GLY A 120 -1.15 -4.90 -3.58
C GLY A 120 -0.65 -3.46 -3.46
N SER A 121 -0.36 -3.03 -2.22
CA SER A 121 0.24 -1.73 -1.95
C SER A 121 1.66 -1.86 -1.40
N GLN A 122 2.52 -0.89 -1.73
CA GLN A 122 3.95 -0.90 -1.37
C GLN A 122 4.67 -2.14 -1.95
N GLY A 123 5.78 -2.57 -1.33
CA GLY A 123 6.55 -3.74 -1.76
C GLY A 123 6.83 -4.68 -0.60
N ILE A 124 7.09 -5.96 -0.91
CA ILE A 124 7.28 -7.05 0.06
C ILE A 124 8.37 -6.71 1.10
N LEU A 125 9.47 -6.05 0.70
CA LEU A 125 10.56 -5.69 1.60
C LEU A 125 10.24 -4.51 2.55
N LEU A 126 9.04 -3.93 2.43
CA LEU A 126 8.48 -2.94 3.35
C LEU A 126 7.39 -3.54 4.26
N ASP A 127 7.16 -4.85 4.22
CA ASP A 127 6.20 -5.55 5.06
C ASP A 127 6.56 -5.37 6.55
N MET A 128 5.55 -5.23 7.41
CA MET A 128 5.76 -5.04 8.85
C MET A 128 6.42 -6.21 9.56
N ASP A 129 6.25 -7.44 9.06
CA ASP A 129 6.82 -8.64 9.68
C ASP A 129 8.18 -9.01 9.06
N HIS A 130 8.36 -8.71 7.76
CA HIS A 130 9.46 -9.26 6.96
C HIS A 130 10.46 -8.22 6.45
N GLY A 131 10.11 -6.94 6.50
CA GLY A 131 10.99 -5.85 6.13
C GLY A 131 11.98 -5.47 7.22
N VAL A 132 12.85 -4.49 6.91
CA VAL A 132 13.85 -3.98 7.87
C VAL A 132 13.23 -2.91 8.77
N PHE A 133 12.68 -3.34 9.90
CA PHE A 133 12.14 -2.45 10.93
C PHE A 133 13.23 -1.49 11.47
N PRO A 134 12.92 -0.20 11.78
CA PRO A 134 11.60 0.45 11.81
C PRO A 134 11.15 1.08 10.49
N ASN A 135 11.96 1.00 9.43
CA ASN A 135 11.67 1.69 8.16
C ASN A 135 10.84 0.81 7.22
N VAL A 136 9.66 0.41 7.70
CA VAL A 136 8.66 -0.43 7.03
C VAL A 136 7.30 0.27 7.09
N THR A 137 6.33 -0.21 6.30
CA THR A 137 4.92 0.17 6.54
C THR A 137 4.34 -0.70 7.63
N TYR A 138 3.37 -0.18 8.38
CA TYR A 138 2.66 -0.93 9.43
C TYR A 138 1.49 -1.73 8.81
N ALA A 139 1.80 -2.50 7.78
CA ALA A 139 0.85 -3.33 7.04
C ALA A 139 1.57 -4.55 6.45
N HIS A 140 0.79 -5.60 6.16
CA HIS A 140 1.28 -6.73 5.36
C HIS A 140 1.20 -6.35 3.88
N THR A 141 2.36 -6.30 3.22
CA THR A 141 2.51 -5.94 1.79
C THR A 141 2.73 -7.16 0.90
N THR A 142 2.79 -8.33 1.53
CA THR A 142 2.80 -9.66 0.91
C THR A 142 1.40 -10.05 0.41
N SER A 143 1.32 -11.14 -0.35
CA SER A 143 0.07 -11.73 -0.85
C SER A 143 -0.82 -12.32 0.24
N LYS A 144 -0.34 -12.40 1.49
CA LYS A 144 -1.03 -12.91 2.67
C LYS A 144 -2.51 -12.55 2.73
N ASN A 145 -2.83 -11.25 2.72
CA ASN A 145 -4.21 -10.78 2.90
C ASN A 145 -5.12 -11.22 1.73
N ALA A 146 -4.63 -11.12 0.50
CA ALA A 146 -5.36 -11.55 -0.68
C ALA A 146 -5.61 -13.06 -0.65
N TYR A 147 -4.58 -13.84 -0.27
CA TYR A 147 -4.68 -15.28 -0.15
C TYR A 147 -5.66 -15.72 0.95
N GLU A 148 -5.65 -15.08 2.12
CA GLU A 148 -6.63 -15.31 3.19
C GLU A 148 -8.08 -15.07 2.71
N ILE A 149 -8.29 -14.03 1.89
CA ILE A 149 -9.61 -13.76 1.27
C ILE A 149 -9.96 -14.85 0.26
N CYS A 150 -9.03 -15.26 -0.62
CA CYS A 150 -9.27 -16.36 -1.56
C CYS A 150 -9.66 -17.65 -0.82
N GLN A 151 -8.98 -17.99 0.28
CA GLN A 151 -9.32 -19.15 1.11
C GLN A 151 -10.71 -19.03 1.72
N LEU A 152 -11.07 -17.86 2.26
CA LEU A 152 -12.39 -17.60 2.82
C LEU A 152 -13.51 -17.79 1.79
N LEU A 153 -13.27 -17.34 0.56
CA LEU A 153 -14.22 -17.43 -0.56
C LEU A 153 -14.12 -18.74 -1.36
N LYS A 154 -13.18 -19.61 -1.00
CA LYS A 154 -12.90 -20.89 -1.68
C LYS A 154 -12.53 -20.70 -3.16
N ILE A 155 -11.76 -19.66 -3.45
CA ILE A 155 -11.17 -19.41 -4.77
C ILE A 155 -9.91 -20.25 -4.88
N GLU A 156 -9.90 -21.17 -5.84
CA GLU A 156 -8.76 -22.05 -6.11
C GLU A 156 -7.93 -21.59 -7.30
N ASP A 157 -8.55 -20.92 -8.28
CA ASP A 157 -7.84 -20.40 -9.43
C ASP A 157 -7.23 -19.03 -9.11
N ILE A 158 -5.96 -19.05 -8.70
CA ILE A 158 -5.24 -17.85 -8.27
C ILE A 158 -4.06 -17.61 -9.21
N GLU A 159 -4.05 -16.45 -9.85
CA GLU A 159 -2.94 -15.96 -10.66
C GLU A 159 -2.29 -14.76 -9.96
N ILE A 160 -0.97 -14.79 -9.81
CA ILE A 160 -0.21 -13.69 -9.20
C ILE A 160 0.75 -13.05 -10.20
N TYR A 161 0.79 -11.72 -10.17
CA TYR A 161 1.72 -10.90 -10.93
C TYR A 161 2.66 -10.18 -9.97
N TYR A 162 3.89 -10.66 -9.85
CA TYR A 162 4.93 -9.95 -9.12
C TYR A 162 5.45 -8.80 -9.97
N VAL A 163 5.54 -7.60 -9.40
CA VAL A 163 6.00 -6.42 -10.12
C VAL A 163 7.31 -5.93 -9.54
N THR A 164 8.33 -5.76 -10.39
CA THR A 164 9.59 -5.13 -10.03
C THR A 164 9.98 -4.12 -11.09
N ARG A 165 10.65 -3.04 -10.69
CA ARG A 165 11.41 -2.22 -11.64
C ARG A 165 12.70 -2.95 -12.02
N ILE A 166 13.31 -2.57 -13.14
CA ILE A 166 14.64 -3.04 -13.54
C ILE A 166 15.78 -2.46 -12.68
N TYR A 167 15.46 -1.56 -11.75
CA TYR A 167 16.37 -0.99 -10.77
C TYR A 167 15.64 -0.85 -9.42
N SER A 168 16.39 -0.67 -8.34
CA SER A 168 15.83 -0.51 -7.00
C SER A 168 15.57 0.96 -6.69
N THR A 169 14.46 1.24 -6.01
CA THR A 169 14.20 2.55 -5.42
C THR A 169 13.81 2.43 -3.96
N ARG A 170 14.16 3.44 -3.16
CA ARG A 170 13.67 3.56 -1.78
C ARG A 170 13.29 5.00 -1.48
N HIS A 171 12.11 5.13 -0.89
CA HIS A 171 11.67 6.35 -0.25
C HIS A 171 12.07 6.39 1.22
N GLY A 172 12.38 7.58 1.71
CA GLY A 172 12.65 7.81 3.12
C GLY A 172 13.94 7.14 3.61
N SER A 173 14.06 7.15 4.93
CA SER A 173 15.23 6.59 5.61
C SER A 173 15.20 5.06 5.66
N GLY A 174 16.32 4.46 6.05
CA GLY A 174 16.46 3.01 6.21
C GLY A 174 17.47 2.39 5.26
N TRP A 175 17.78 1.12 5.49
CA TRP A 175 18.79 0.42 4.70
C TRP A 175 18.28 0.13 3.27
N MET A 176 19.17 0.25 2.29
CA MET A 176 18.94 -0.10 0.90
C MET A 176 20.21 -0.77 0.38
N SER A 177 20.09 -1.92 -0.28
CA SER A 177 21.24 -2.53 -0.93
C SER A 177 21.56 -1.81 -2.24
N ASN A 178 22.82 -1.92 -2.66
CA ASN A 178 23.31 -1.41 -3.95
C ASN A 178 22.97 0.06 -4.23
N GLU A 179 22.86 0.88 -3.18
CA GLU A 179 22.53 2.30 -3.30
C GLU A 179 23.65 3.04 -4.04
N LYS A 180 23.29 3.69 -5.15
CA LYS A 180 24.18 4.52 -5.96
C LYS A 180 23.38 5.47 -6.85
N GLU A 181 24.06 6.48 -7.37
CA GLU A 181 23.48 7.32 -8.42
C GLU A 181 23.24 6.50 -9.70
N LEU A 182 22.04 6.63 -10.26
CA LEU A 182 21.67 6.05 -11.55
C LEU A 182 21.22 7.17 -12.49
N VAL A 183 21.68 7.12 -13.74
CA VAL A 183 21.22 8.02 -14.80
C VAL A 183 20.00 7.39 -15.46
N LEU A 184 18.81 7.88 -15.13
CA LEU A 184 17.54 7.38 -15.66
C LEU A 184 17.00 8.30 -16.78
N LYS A 185 16.45 7.68 -17.82
CA LYS A 185 15.73 8.33 -18.92
C LYS A 185 14.25 8.48 -18.55
N ASN A 186 13.94 9.41 -17.66
CA ASN A 186 12.57 9.62 -17.18
C ASN A 186 11.67 10.18 -18.31
N ASN A 187 10.43 9.71 -18.36
CA ASN A 187 9.40 10.27 -19.23
C ASN A 187 8.59 11.36 -18.51
N LYS A 188 7.64 11.99 -19.22
CA LYS A 188 6.84 13.11 -18.67
C LYS A 188 5.84 12.70 -17.59
N GLU A 189 5.52 11.41 -17.50
CA GLU A 189 4.59 10.82 -16.52
C GLU A 189 5.33 10.30 -15.29
N GLU A 190 6.64 10.59 -15.13
CA GLU A 190 7.40 10.15 -13.96
C GLU A 190 6.85 10.79 -12.68
N THR A 191 6.37 9.95 -11.78
CA THR A 191 5.75 10.35 -10.51
C THR A 191 6.71 10.22 -9.33
N CYS A 192 7.86 9.56 -9.51
CA CYS A 192 8.92 9.43 -8.51
C CYS A 192 9.76 10.72 -8.39
N ILE A 193 9.10 11.79 -7.95
CA ILE A 193 9.73 13.08 -7.66
C ILE A 193 9.86 13.32 -6.15
N PHE A 194 10.72 14.26 -5.77
CA PHE A 194 10.88 14.69 -4.38
C PHE A 194 9.54 15.08 -3.75
N ASN A 195 9.34 14.70 -2.49
CA ASN A 195 8.28 15.28 -1.67
C ASN A 195 8.77 15.58 -0.24
N GLU A 196 8.16 16.58 0.40
CA GLU A 196 8.65 17.16 1.66
C GLU A 196 8.67 16.19 2.85
N TYR A 197 7.84 15.13 2.82
CA TYR A 197 7.71 14.17 3.91
C TYR A 197 8.61 12.93 3.73
N GLN A 198 8.79 12.47 2.49
CA GLN A 198 9.55 11.27 2.13
C GLN A 198 10.95 11.59 1.58
N LYS A 199 11.27 12.87 1.37
CA LYS A 199 12.55 13.42 0.87
C LYS A 199 12.91 12.90 -0.54
N GLU A 200 14.20 12.97 -0.89
CA GLU A 200 14.71 12.49 -2.18
C GLU A 200 14.59 10.98 -2.31
N PHE A 201 14.36 10.53 -3.54
CA PHE A 201 14.44 9.11 -3.88
C PHE A 201 15.88 8.64 -3.87
N ARG A 202 16.09 7.46 -3.30
CA ARG A 202 17.35 6.74 -3.38
C ARG A 202 17.24 5.66 -4.43
N PHE A 203 18.30 5.51 -5.21
CA PHE A 203 18.38 4.62 -6.35
C PHE A 203 19.48 3.58 -6.14
N GLY A 204 19.36 2.46 -6.82
CA GLY A 204 20.35 1.41 -6.82
C GLY A 204 20.08 0.38 -7.91
N GLU A 205 21.06 -0.46 -8.22
CA GLU A 205 20.81 -1.57 -9.14
C GLU A 205 19.78 -2.56 -8.57
N LEU A 206 19.14 -3.32 -9.45
CA LEU A 206 18.27 -4.41 -9.02
C LEU A 206 19.09 -5.46 -8.27
N ASP A 207 18.72 -5.69 -7.02
CA ASP A 207 19.33 -6.71 -6.18
C ASP A 207 18.58 -8.04 -6.35
N TYR A 208 19.18 -8.95 -7.11
CA TYR A 208 18.59 -10.26 -7.38
C TYR A 208 18.54 -11.17 -6.14
N ASP A 209 19.43 -10.99 -5.16
CA ASP A 209 19.36 -11.78 -3.93
C ASP A 209 18.16 -11.34 -3.08
N LEU A 210 17.92 -10.04 -2.97
CA LEU A 210 16.73 -9.51 -2.30
C LEU A 210 15.44 -9.82 -3.06
N LEU A 211 15.44 -9.75 -4.40
CA LEU A 211 14.28 -10.13 -5.21
C LEU A 211 13.94 -11.62 -5.00
N ASN A 212 14.94 -12.50 -5.05
CA ASN A 212 14.73 -13.93 -4.79
C ASN A 212 14.25 -14.18 -3.35
N TYR A 213 14.77 -13.46 -2.37
CA TYR A 213 14.28 -13.52 -0.99
C TYR A 213 12.81 -13.12 -0.89
N ALA A 214 12.42 -11.99 -1.50
CA ALA A 214 11.04 -11.52 -1.50
C ALA A 214 10.07 -12.52 -2.14
N LEU A 215 10.46 -13.13 -3.27
CA LEU A 215 9.66 -14.14 -3.96
C LEU A 215 9.50 -15.43 -3.14
N LEU A 216 10.60 -15.93 -2.56
CA LEU A 216 10.58 -17.12 -1.70
C LEU A 216 9.69 -16.90 -0.47
N LEU A 217 9.83 -15.72 0.14
CA LEU A 217 9.08 -15.33 1.32
C LEU A 217 7.58 -15.23 1.05
N ASP A 218 7.21 -14.54 -0.03
CA ASP A 218 5.80 -14.39 -0.39
C ASP A 218 5.16 -15.73 -0.78
N GLY A 219 5.90 -16.58 -1.49
CA GLY A 219 5.49 -17.94 -1.82
C GLY A 219 5.25 -18.86 -0.62
N ALA A 220 5.66 -18.47 0.59
CA ALA A 220 5.38 -19.23 1.81
C ALA A 220 3.94 -19.05 2.33
N TYR A 221 3.21 -18.02 1.88
CA TYR A 221 1.83 -17.77 2.32
C TYR A 221 0.80 -18.66 1.64
N GLY A 222 1.08 -19.13 0.43
CA GLY A 222 0.08 -19.86 -0.33
C GLY A 222 0.60 -20.46 -1.63
N THR A 223 -0.14 -21.44 -2.12
CA THR A 223 0.05 -22.01 -3.45
C THR A 223 -0.91 -21.35 -4.42
N VAL A 224 -0.40 -20.94 -5.57
CA VAL A 224 -1.19 -20.29 -6.63
C VAL A 224 -1.13 -21.16 -7.89
N THR A 225 -2.12 -20.99 -8.77
CA THR A 225 -2.21 -21.72 -10.04
C THR A 225 -1.17 -21.23 -11.04
N GLN A 226 -0.96 -19.91 -11.11
CA GLN A 226 -0.05 -19.28 -12.06
C GLN A 226 0.76 -18.17 -11.38
N LYS A 227 2.05 -18.11 -11.70
CA LYS A 227 2.99 -17.10 -11.24
C LYS A 227 3.62 -16.39 -12.42
N ASN A 228 3.45 -15.08 -12.44
CA ASN A 228 4.02 -14.21 -13.45
C ASN A 228 4.95 -13.18 -12.82
N LEU A 229 5.96 -12.76 -13.58
CA LEU A 229 6.83 -11.64 -13.22
C LEU A 229 6.69 -10.51 -14.24
N VAL A 230 6.56 -9.29 -13.75
CA VAL A 230 6.46 -8.07 -14.53
C VAL A 230 7.67 -7.19 -14.21
N VAL A 231 8.53 -6.98 -15.19
CA VAL A 231 9.68 -6.08 -15.09
C VAL A 231 9.34 -4.75 -15.78
N THR A 232 9.32 -3.67 -15.00
CA THR A 232 8.93 -2.33 -15.46
C THR A 232 10.13 -1.40 -15.58
N CYS A 233 9.91 -0.25 -16.23
CA CYS A 233 10.90 0.80 -16.46
C CYS A 233 12.09 0.34 -17.32
N LEU A 234 11.88 -0.63 -18.22
CA LEU A 234 12.92 -1.11 -19.13
C LEU A 234 13.33 -0.07 -20.18
N ASP A 235 12.55 1.01 -20.34
CA ASP A 235 12.85 2.17 -21.18
C ASP A 235 13.72 3.22 -20.48
N GLN A 236 13.82 3.17 -19.15
CA GLN A 236 14.49 4.21 -18.37
C GLN A 236 15.99 3.99 -18.22
N THR A 237 16.52 2.81 -18.57
CA THR A 237 17.93 2.46 -18.46
C THR A 237 18.34 1.50 -19.57
N ASP A 238 19.65 1.42 -19.85
CA ASP A 238 20.20 0.46 -20.81
C ASP A 238 20.51 -0.90 -20.13
N GLU A 239 20.25 -1.03 -18.82
CA GLU A 239 20.36 -2.29 -18.07
C GLU A 239 19.40 -3.36 -18.59
N GLN A 240 19.89 -4.60 -18.63
CA GLN A 240 19.11 -5.75 -19.08
C GLN A 240 18.71 -6.63 -17.89
N PHE A 241 17.48 -7.15 -17.93
CA PHE A 241 17.01 -8.11 -16.95
C PHE A 241 17.70 -9.47 -17.14
N LYS A 242 18.32 -9.99 -16.08
CA LYS A 242 19.10 -11.22 -16.06
C LYS A 242 18.25 -12.35 -15.49
N LYS A 243 17.45 -13.01 -16.35
CA LYS A 243 16.56 -14.12 -15.95
C LYS A 243 17.32 -15.23 -15.23
N GLU A 244 18.56 -15.50 -15.62
CA GLU A 244 19.43 -16.52 -15.02
C GLU A 244 19.73 -16.30 -13.53
N ASN A 245 19.53 -15.07 -13.02
CA ASN A 245 19.72 -14.75 -11.60
C ASN A 245 18.46 -14.97 -10.77
N ILE A 246 17.33 -15.33 -11.39
CA ILE A 246 16.07 -15.63 -10.70
C ILE A 246 16.00 -17.11 -10.39
N LYS A 247 15.70 -17.43 -9.13
CA LYS A 247 15.60 -18.81 -8.61
C LYS A 247 14.16 -19.36 -8.63
N THR A 248 13.18 -18.46 -8.73
CA THR A 248 11.77 -18.84 -8.79
C THR A 248 11.36 -19.06 -10.24
N GLU A 249 10.76 -20.22 -10.53
CA GLU A 249 10.16 -20.48 -11.83
C GLU A 249 8.85 -19.70 -11.97
N PHE A 250 8.67 -19.07 -13.13
CA PHE A 250 7.50 -18.30 -13.53
C PHE A 250 6.90 -18.90 -14.80
N ASP A 251 5.57 -18.88 -14.88
CA ASP A 251 4.83 -19.30 -16.06
C ASP A 251 5.08 -18.34 -17.23
N GLN A 252 5.10 -17.03 -16.95
CA GLN A 252 5.42 -15.99 -17.93
C GLN A 252 6.18 -14.82 -17.28
N ILE A 253 7.18 -14.29 -18.01
CA ILE A 253 7.84 -13.03 -17.65
C ILE A 253 7.51 -11.97 -18.70
N TYR A 254 7.04 -10.82 -18.23
CA TYR A 254 6.67 -9.68 -19.06
C TYR A 254 7.60 -8.49 -18.81
N GLY A 255 7.80 -7.69 -19.86
CA GLY A 255 8.52 -6.43 -19.82
C GLY A 255 7.63 -5.26 -20.20
N SER A 256 7.72 -4.16 -19.45
CA SER A 256 7.13 -2.87 -19.80
C SER A 256 8.20 -1.87 -20.24
N TYR A 257 7.99 -1.29 -21.42
CA TYR A 257 8.90 -0.34 -22.09
C TYR A 257 8.30 1.07 -22.22
N SER A 258 7.21 1.37 -21.52
CA SER A 258 6.60 2.69 -21.48
C SER A 258 5.54 2.78 -20.36
N PRO A 259 4.96 3.96 -20.09
CA PRO A 259 3.84 4.09 -19.16
C PRO A 259 2.50 3.57 -19.74
N TYR A 260 2.48 3.10 -21.00
CA TYR A 260 1.27 2.65 -21.68
C TYR A 260 1.15 1.12 -21.69
N SER A 261 -0.09 0.64 -21.51
CA SER A 261 -0.38 -0.80 -21.46
C SER A 261 -0.07 -1.54 -22.76
N GLU A 262 0.00 -0.86 -23.90
CA GLU A 262 0.30 -1.47 -25.20
C GLU A 262 1.76 -1.89 -25.37
N ASP A 263 2.67 -1.30 -24.58
CA ASP A 263 4.11 -1.61 -24.61
C ASP A 263 4.49 -2.72 -23.63
N PHE A 264 3.50 -3.35 -23.01
CA PHE A 264 3.66 -4.52 -22.16
C PHE A 264 3.67 -5.80 -23.01
N LYS A 265 4.74 -6.60 -22.91
CA LYS A 265 4.89 -7.82 -23.74
C LYS A 265 5.69 -8.93 -23.05
N PRO A 266 5.45 -10.21 -23.42
CA PRO A 266 6.31 -11.33 -23.04
C PRO A 266 7.77 -11.08 -23.41
N ILE A 267 8.69 -11.39 -22.51
CA ILE A 267 10.14 -11.29 -22.75
C ILE A 267 10.90 -12.62 -22.52
N PHE A 268 10.33 -13.57 -21.79
CA PHE A 268 10.91 -14.91 -21.57
C PHE A 268 9.89 -15.99 -21.28
#